data_AF-A0A0F0C4N1-F1
#
_entry.id   AF-A0A0F0C4N1-F1
#
_cell.length_a   1.000
_cell.length_b   1.000
_cell.length_c   1.000
_cell.angle_alpha   90.00
_cell.angle_beta   90.00
_cell.angle_gamma   90.00
#
_symmetry.space_group_name_H-M   'P 1'
#
loop_
_entity.id
_entity.type
_entity.pdbx_description
1 polymer ?
#
loop_
_entity_poly.entity_id
_entity_poly.type
_entity_poly.pdbx_seq_one_letter_code
_entity_poly.pdbx_strand_id
1 'polypeptide(L)'
;MPVVCYYVKSQDIYLIVDGFHRYQVMMDHPDIYEREQGLLPVSVIEKPIDKRMASTVRHNRVRGTHDVDLMSNIVKELHEFGRSDAWISKHLGMDRDEILRLKQITGLAALFRDIKFGEAWCPVEEETKKE
;
A
#
# COMPACT_ATOMS: atom_id res chain seq x y z
N MET A 1 2.56 15.99 17.82
CA MET A 1 2.23 14.54 17.76
C MET A 1 3.53 13.79 17.46
N PRO A 2 3.94 12.80 18.26
CA PRO A 2 5.21 12.09 18.09
C PRO A 2 5.27 11.30 16.76
N VAL A 3 6.48 10.94 16.31
CA VAL A 3 6.65 9.99 15.19
C VAL A 3 6.24 8.61 15.66
N VAL A 4 5.55 7.86 14.81
CA VAL A 4 5.07 6.52 15.14
C VAL A 4 5.97 5.51 14.46
N CYS A 5 6.50 4.55 15.22
CA CYS A 5 7.43 3.56 14.69
C CYS A 5 7.17 2.13 15.22
N TYR A 6 7.74 1.16 14.52
CA TYR A 6 7.87 -0.23 14.98
C TYR A 6 9.34 -0.55 15.23
N TYR A 7 9.63 -1.21 16.35
CA TYR A 7 10.96 -1.74 16.60
C TYR A 7 11.12 -3.12 15.93
N VAL A 8 12.08 -3.23 15.01
CA VAL A 8 12.41 -4.46 14.28
C VAL A 8 13.57 -5.14 14.99
N LYS A 9 13.26 -6.02 15.95
CA LYS A 9 14.24 -6.69 16.81
C LYS A 9 15.35 -7.43 16.06
N SER A 10 15.07 -7.99 14.89
CA SER A 10 16.05 -8.75 14.10
C SER A 10 17.13 -7.88 13.45
N GLN A 11 16.87 -6.58 13.28
CA GLN A 11 17.78 -5.63 12.61
C GLN A 11 18.21 -4.50 13.55
N ASP A 12 17.67 -4.45 14.76
CA ASP A 12 17.89 -3.36 15.74
C ASP A 12 17.60 -1.96 15.19
N ILE A 13 16.51 -1.83 14.43
CA ILE A 13 16.08 -0.56 13.83
C ILE A 13 14.65 -0.19 14.19
N TYR A 14 14.36 1.10 14.15
CA TYR A 14 13.00 1.63 14.22
C TYR A 14 12.48 1.96 12.82
N LEU A 15 11.44 1.26 12.39
CA LEU A 15 10.77 1.52 11.11
C LEU A 15 9.65 2.55 11.31
N ILE A 16 9.75 3.68 10.61
CA ILE A 16 8.76 4.76 10.68
C ILE A 16 7.47 4.34 9.94
N VAL A 17 6.34 4.56 10.60
CA VAL A 17 4.99 4.26 10.09
C VAL A 17 4.24 5.54 9.79
N ASP A 18 4.36 6.51 10.70
CA ASP A 18 3.76 7.83 10.55
C ASP A 18 4.69 8.93 11.07
N GLY A 19 4.59 10.10 10.46
CA GLY A 19 5.47 11.23 10.75
C GLY A 19 6.76 11.25 9.95
N PHE A 20 6.79 10.60 8.77
CA PHE A 20 7.93 10.62 7.84
C PHE A 20 8.46 12.04 7.56
N HIS A 21 7.58 13.01 7.26
CA HIS A 21 8.03 14.39 7.03
C HIS A 21 8.63 15.05 8.27
N ARG A 22 8.25 14.67 9.51
CA ARG A 22 8.90 15.23 10.71
C ARG A 22 10.31 14.70 10.87
N TYR A 23 10.52 13.43 10.53
CA TYR A 23 11.86 12.86 10.45
C TYR A 23 12.69 13.54 9.36
N GLN A 24 12.13 13.74 8.15
CA GLN A 24 12.80 14.49 7.08
C GLN A 24 13.17 15.91 7.52
N VAL A 25 12.24 16.65 8.13
CA VAL A 25 12.54 18.00 8.63
C VAL A 25 13.71 18.01 9.63
N MET A 26 13.81 17.02 10.51
CA MET A 26 14.97 16.88 11.41
C MET A 26 16.27 16.61 10.64
N MET A 27 16.23 15.83 9.56
CA MET A 27 17.41 15.46 8.77
C MET A 27 17.86 16.53 7.78
N ASP A 28 16.92 17.27 7.21
CA ASP A 28 17.15 18.20 6.10
C ASP A 28 17.49 19.62 6.58
N HIS A 29 17.17 19.96 7.83
CA HIS A 29 17.36 21.29 8.41
C HIS A 29 18.37 21.25 9.58
N PRO A 30 19.64 21.66 9.36
CA PRO A 30 20.69 21.61 10.37
C PRO A 30 20.38 22.41 11.64
N ASP A 31 19.69 23.54 11.51
CA ASP A 31 19.27 24.39 12.63
C ASP A 31 18.29 23.67 13.56
N ILE A 32 17.39 22.86 13.00
CA ILE A 32 16.45 22.04 13.76
C ILE A 32 17.18 20.85 14.39
N TYR A 33 18.06 20.20 13.62
CA TYR A 33 18.87 19.08 14.12
C TYR A 33 19.70 19.48 15.35
N GLU A 34 20.39 20.62 15.27
CA GLU A 34 21.21 21.14 16.36
C GLU A 34 20.34 21.53 17.57
N ARG A 35 19.19 22.18 17.35
CA ARG A 35 18.27 22.58 18.42
C ARG A 35 17.72 21.38 19.19
N GLU A 36 17.33 20.32 18.48
CA GLU A 36 16.75 19.11 19.06
C GLU A 36 17.80 18.03 19.38
N GLN A 37 19.09 18.33 19.16
CA GLN A 37 20.22 17.43 19.37
C GLN A 37 20.11 16.09 18.60
N GLY A 38 19.47 16.12 17.44
CA GLY A 38 19.18 14.93 16.63
C GLY A 38 18.20 13.95 17.28
N LEU A 39 17.52 14.33 18.37
CA LEU A 39 16.57 13.48 19.08
C LEU A 39 15.14 13.83 18.66
N LEU A 40 14.35 12.80 18.36
CA LEU A 40 12.95 12.98 17.98
C LEU A 40 12.05 12.10 18.86
N PRO A 41 10.99 12.64 19.49
CA PRO A 41 10.06 11.84 20.28
C PRO A 41 9.32 10.84 19.39
N VAL A 42 9.46 9.57 19.74
CA VAL A 42 8.79 8.45 19.06
C VAL A 42 7.80 7.74 19.97
N SER A 43 6.76 7.18 19.36
CA SER A 43 5.83 6.25 19.99
C SER A 43 5.95 4.90 19.30
N VAL A 44 6.38 3.90 20.06
CA VAL A 44 6.59 2.54 19.56
C VAL A 44 5.28 1.77 19.67
N ILE A 45 4.79 1.23 18.56
CA ILE A 45 3.59 0.39 18.55
C ILE A 45 4.02 -1.07 18.61
N GLU A 46 3.41 -1.86 19.50
CA GLU A 46 3.53 -3.31 19.51
C GLU A 46 2.23 -3.94 19.01
N LYS A 47 2.15 -4.16 17.69
CA LYS A 47 1.02 -4.84 17.05
C LYS A 47 1.52 -5.92 16.08
N PRO A 48 0.75 -6.98 15.82
CA PRO A 48 1.07 -7.95 14.78
C PRO A 48 0.97 -7.33 13.38
N ILE A 49 1.69 -7.91 12.41
CA ILE A 49 1.99 -7.31 11.10
C ILE A 49 0.74 -6.85 10.33
N ASP A 50 -0.33 -7.63 10.38
CA ASP A 50 -1.63 -7.35 9.78
C ASP A 50 -2.27 -6.05 10.30
N LYS A 51 -2.18 -5.82 11.61
CA LYS A 51 -2.66 -4.58 12.24
C LYS A 51 -1.74 -3.39 11.92
N ARG A 52 -0.46 -3.64 11.59
CA ARG A 52 0.47 -2.59 11.12
C ARG A 52 0.07 -2.13 9.74
N MET A 53 -0.10 -3.06 8.81
CA MET A 53 -0.50 -2.78 7.43
C MET A 53 -1.82 -2.01 7.37
N ALA A 54 -2.83 -2.48 8.10
CA ALA A 54 -4.12 -1.79 8.17
C ALA A 54 -4.01 -0.36 8.73
N SER A 55 -3.08 -0.11 9.67
CA SER A 55 -2.85 1.23 10.22
C SER A 55 -2.19 2.15 9.21
N THR A 56 -1.14 1.69 8.52
CA THR A 56 -0.44 2.47 7.50
C THR A 56 -1.37 2.82 6.34
N VAL A 57 -2.13 1.84 5.84
CA VAL A 57 -3.08 2.09 4.74
C VAL A 57 -4.18 3.05 5.15
N ARG A 58 -4.76 2.91 6.36
CA ARG A 58 -5.74 3.89 6.84
C ARG A 58 -5.17 5.30 6.88
N HIS A 59 -3.94 5.47 7.36
CA HIS A 59 -3.31 6.79 7.43
C HIS A 59 -3.01 7.36 6.04
N ASN A 60 -2.59 6.54 5.08
CA ASN A 60 -2.33 6.98 3.70
C ASN A 60 -3.63 7.27 2.94
N ARG A 61 -4.68 6.47 3.16
CA ARG A 61 -6.02 6.65 2.59
C ARG A 61 -6.67 7.96 3.05
N VAL A 62 -6.55 8.32 4.32
CA VAL A 62 -7.03 9.63 4.82
C VAL A 62 -6.30 10.80 4.15
N ARG A 63 -5.06 10.59 3.67
CA ARG A 63 -4.25 11.61 3.01
C ARG A 63 -4.49 11.70 1.49
N GLY A 64 -5.34 10.86 0.90
CA GLY A 64 -5.82 10.97 -0.48
C GLY A 64 -4.91 10.41 -1.58
N THR A 65 -3.77 9.81 -1.25
CA THR A 65 -2.89 9.13 -2.23
C THR A 65 -3.38 7.70 -2.46
N HIS A 66 -4.39 7.55 -3.31
CA HIS A 66 -4.96 6.26 -3.68
C HIS A 66 -4.28 5.66 -4.91
N ASP A 67 -3.31 4.78 -4.68
CA ASP A 67 -2.75 3.92 -5.72
C ASP A 67 -3.50 2.57 -5.71
N VAL A 68 -4.18 2.27 -6.82
CA VAL A 68 -4.99 1.06 -7.00
C VAL A 68 -4.12 -0.21 -6.92
N ASP A 69 -2.92 -0.16 -7.49
CA ASP A 69 -2.01 -1.31 -7.53
C ASP A 69 -1.50 -1.61 -6.12
N LEU A 70 -1.09 -0.58 -5.38
CA LEU A 70 -0.66 -0.72 -3.99
C LEU A 70 -1.78 -1.29 -3.10
N MET A 71 -3.00 -0.76 -3.23
CA MET A 71 -4.13 -1.26 -2.45
C MET A 71 -4.48 -2.72 -2.80
N SER A 72 -4.38 -3.08 -4.07
CA SER A 72 -4.64 -4.44 -4.54
C SER A 72 -3.66 -5.45 -3.94
N ASN A 73 -2.37 -5.12 -3.90
CA ASN A 73 -1.33 -5.94 -3.29
C ASN A 73 -1.55 -6.09 -1.78
N ILE A 74 -1.96 -5.02 -1.09
CA ILE A 74 -2.21 -5.07 0.36
C ILE A 74 -3.44 -5.93 0.69
N VAL A 75 -4.52 -5.82 -0.08
CA VAL A 75 -5.70 -6.69 0.08
C VAL A 75 -5.31 -8.15 -0.13
N LYS A 76 -4.46 -8.43 -1.12
CA LYS A 76 -3.95 -9.78 -1.38
C LYS A 76 -3.12 -10.32 -0.21
N GLU A 77 -2.14 -9.58 0.28
CA GLU A 77 -1.31 -9.99 1.42
C GLU A 77 -2.13 -10.22 2.70
N LEU A 78 -3.09 -9.33 2.99
CA LEU A 78 -3.99 -9.51 4.14
C LEU A 78 -4.85 -10.76 4.02
N HIS A 79 -5.28 -11.11 2.81
CA HIS A 79 -5.99 -12.34 2.54
C HIS A 79 -5.08 -13.58 2.70
N GLU A 80 -3.82 -13.52 2.24
CA GLU A 80 -2.81 -14.57 2.46
C GLU A 80 -2.48 -14.76 3.95
N PHE A 81 -2.53 -13.69 4.76
CA PHE A 81 -2.49 -13.77 6.23
C PHE A 81 -3.77 -14.33 6.87
N GLY A 82 -4.76 -14.76 6.07
CA GLY A 82 -6.00 -15.38 6.53
C GLY A 82 -7.04 -14.40 7.09
N ARG A 83 -6.97 -13.10 6.71
CA ARG A 83 -7.98 -12.12 7.12
C ARG A 83 -9.21 -12.19 6.22
N SER A 84 -10.38 -12.18 6.85
CA SER A 84 -11.66 -12.18 6.14
C SER A 84 -12.00 -10.82 5.54
N ASP A 85 -12.84 -10.81 4.52
CA ASP A 85 -13.26 -9.59 3.82
C ASP A 85 -13.96 -8.61 4.76
N ALA A 86 -14.72 -9.12 5.73
CA ALA A 86 -15.34 -8.32 6.78
C ALA A 86 -14.28 -7.67 7.69
N TRP A 87 -13.19 -8.37 8.00
CA TRP A 87 -12.09 -7.81 8.77
C TRP A 87 -11.37 -6.71 7.98
N ILE A 88 -11.04 -6.99 6.72
CA ILE A 88 -10.35 -6.09 5.77
C ILE A 88 -11.18 -4.81 5.60
N SER A 89 -12.47 -4.92 5.30
CA SER A 89 -13.41 -3.80 5.18
C SER A 89 -13.42 -2.92 6.43
N LYS A 90 -13.62 -3.52 7.61
CA LYS A 90 -13.63 -2.81 8.89
C LYS A 90 -12.29 -2.14 9.22
N HIS A 91 -11.18 -2.77 8.85
CA HIS A 91 -9.84 -2.32 9.22
C HIS A 91 -9.18 -1.40 8.19
N LEU A 92 -9.67 -1.33 6.96
CA LEU A 92 -9.19 -0.42 5.93
C LEU A 92 -10.18 0.72 5.65
N GLY A 93 -11.41 0.63 6.16
CA GLY A 93 -12.46 1.61 5.87
C GLY A 93 -12.91 1.52 4.41
N MET A 94 -12.95 0.30 3.88
CA MET A 94 -13.27 -0.02 2.49
C MET A 94 -14.63 -0.70 2.41
N ASP A 95 -15.39 -0.41 1.37
CA ASP A 95 -16.62 -1.15 1.11
C ASP A 95 -16.30 -2.56 0.55
N ARG A 96 -17.23 -3.50 0.71
CA ARG A 96 -17.08 -4.88 0.22
C ARG A 96 -16.90 -4.92 -1.29
N ASP A 97 -17.63 -4.08 -2.02
CA ASP A 97 -17.54 -4.03 -3.49
C ASP A 97 -16.17 -3.53 -3.96
N GLU A 98 -15.55 -2.62 -3.21
CA GLU A 98 -14.20 -2.12 -3.49
C GLU A 98 -13.17 -3.24 -3.30
N ILE A 99 -13.28 -4.02 -2.22
CA ILE A 99 -12.43 -5.19 -1.96
C ILE A 99 -12.59 -6.23 -3.06
N LEU A 100 -13.83 -6.50 -3.50
CA LEU A 100 -14.11 -7.47 -4.55
C LEU A 100 -13.46 -7.07 -5.88
N ARG A 101 -13.54 -5.79 -6.27
CA ARG A 101 -12.89 -5.29 -7.49
C ARG A 101 -11.37 -5.43 -7.42
N LEU A 102 -10.75 -5.11 -6.29
CA LEU A 102 -9.30 -5.23 -6.12
C LEU A 102 -8.83 -6.69 -6.17
N LYS A 103 -9.62 -7.62 -5.61
CA LYS A 103 -9.39 -9.06 -5.74
C LYS A 103 -9.52 -9.55 -7.18
N GLN A 104 -10.50 -9.04 -7.93
CA GLN A 104 -10.66 -9.39 -9.35
C GLN A 104 -9.46 -8.92 -10.17
N ILE A 105 -9.02 -7.66 -10.00
CA ILE A 105 -7.84 -7.12 -10.71
C ILE A 105 -6.60 -7.97 -10.44
N THR A 106 -6.32 -8.27 -9.17
CA THR A 106 -5.16 -9.10 -8.78
C THR A 106 -5.30 -10.56 -9.22
N GLY A 107 -6.50 -11.13 -9.17
CA GLY A 107 -6.80 -12.48 -9.63
C GLY A 107 -6.65 -12.63 -11.14
N LEU A 108 -7.17 -11.67 -11.92
CA LEU A 108 -6.97 -11.61 -13.37
C LEU A 108 -5.48 -11.46 -13.69
N ALA A 109 -4.76 -10.54 -13.06
CA ALA A 109 -3.32 -10.38 -13.27
C ALA A 109 -2.53 -11.66 -12.97
N ALA A 110 -2.92 -12.41 -11.93
CA ALA A 110 -2.30 -13.69 -11.60
C ALA A 110 -2.59 -14.78 -12.65
N LEU A 111 -3.80 -14.84 -13.20
CA LEU A 111 -4.20 -15.81 -14.23
C LEU A 111 -3.45 -15.63 -15.56
N PHE A 112 -3.07 -14.39 -15.90
CA PHE A 112 -2.38 -14.06 -17.16
C PHE A 112 -0.87 -13.90 -17.02
N ARG A 113 -0.29 -14.11 -15.84
CA ARG A 113 1.15 -13.88 -15.56
C ARG A 113 2.08 -14.64 -16.52
N ASP A 114 1.74 -15.87 -16.86
CA ASP A 114 2.57 -16.76 -17.67
C ASP A 114 2.05 -16.91 -19.11
N ILE A 115 1.06 -16.11 -19.50
CA ILE A 115 0.50 -16.11 -20.84
C ILE A 115 1.25 -15.07 -21.68
N LYS A 116 1.90 -15.52 -22.76
CA LYS A 116 2.47 -14.60 -23.76
C LYS A 116 1.32 -13.82 -24.40
N PHE A 117 1.46 -12.50 -24.47
CA PHE A 117 0.50 -11.65 -25.20
C PHE A 117 0.34 -12.19 -26.63
N GLY A 118 -0.91 -12.39 -27.05
CA GLY A 118 -1.24 -12.78 -28.41
C GLY A 118 -0.97 -11.65 -29.40
N GLU A 119 -0.96 -11.99 -30.69
CA GLU A 119 -0.88 -10.99 -31.75
C GLU A 119 -2.05 -10.01 -31.63
N ALA A 120 -1.77 -8.72 -31.91
CA ALA A 120 -2.78 -7.67 -31.83
C ALA A 120 -3.95 -7.97 -32.77
N TRP A 121 -5.15 -7.56 -32.37
CA TRP A 121 -6.34 -7.68 -33.21
C TRP A 121 -6.13 -6.91 -34.52
N CYS A 122 -6.11 -7.64 -35.65
CA CYS A 122 -6.03 -7.05 -36.97
C CYS A 122 -7.44 -6.69 -37.45
N PRO A 123 -7.69 -5.43 -37.86
CA PRO A 123 -8.94 -5.05 -38.51
C PRO A 123 -9.13 -5.86 -39.78
N VAL A 124 -10.33 -6.37 -40.01
CA VAL A 124 -10.69 -7.01 -41.28
C VAL A 124 -10.79 -5.90 -42.32
N GLU A 125 -9.96 -5.93 -43.36
CA GLU A 125 -10.11 -5.02 -44.49
C GLU A 125 -11.43 -5.35 -45.21
N GLU A 126 -12.34 -4.37 -45.30
CA GLU A 126 -13.55 -4.52 -46.11
C GLU A 126 -13.14 -4.60 -47.58
N GLU A 127 -13.36 -5.76 -48.21
CA GLU A 127 -13.24 -5.92 -49.66
C GLU A 127 -14.20 -4.93 -50.34
N THR A 128 -13.66 -3.81 -50.81
CA THR A 128 -14.37 -2.93 -51.73
C THR A 128 -14.63 -3.72 -53.01
N LYS A 129 -15.84 -4.23 -53.16
CA LYS A 129 -16.36 -4.70 -54.44
C LYS A 129 -16.21 -3.56 -55.45
N LYS A 130 -15.22 -3.70 -56.34
CA LYS A 130 -15.15 -2.87 -57.54
C LYS A 130 -16.28 -3.30 -58.48
N GLU A 131 -17.18 -2.37 -58.75
CA GLU A 131 -18.18 -2.44 -59.83
C GLU A 131 -17.51 -2.60 -61.20
#